data_AF-A0A962WRR9-F1
#
_entry.id   AF-A0A962WRR9-F1
#
_cell.length_a   1.000
_cell.length_b   1.000
_cell.length_c   1.000
_cell.angle_alpha   90.00
_cell.angle_beta   90.00
_cell.angle_gamma   90.00
#
_symmetry.space_group_name_H-M   'P 1'
#
loop_
_entity.id
_entity.type
_entity.pdbx_description
1 polymer ?
#
loop_
_entity_poly.entity_id
_entity_poly.type
_entity_poly.pdbx_seq_one_letter_code
_entity_poly.pdbx_strand_id
1 'polypeptide(L)'
;MIILLGLVAGIALFIHSYRSGITWGTVLSALYTLIVWSLCRVLSHVVVAAFSSAGWLMRLGPDGILLKFRSYLHADSPEQDPVALRLRWADISEAYLQRECYTTTDSDGKRQLRRWFLVLKLNPRYVDTAKVKSLLAFENQRRPAHFRVDDLKHELFIARKKKAPGAEIENIKKAIVLEKSRHPGRSRKMYFRDRPVVFVDPDQLRMEWTHITPGKRRLRQLLELRTRVAGDHQQQFDMEKPMTEKEFNSLLTTLLSRDESMEAVRLVKLQLGLDTTGARLFIEKLRR
;
A
#
# COMPACT_ATOMS: atom_id res chain seq x y z
N MET A 1 22.95 -10.23 8.75
CA MET A 1 24.38 -10.58 8.58
C MET A 1 25.08 -9.73 7.52
N ILE A 2 24.59 -9.67 6.27
CA ILE A 2 25.19 -8.88 5.16
C ILE A 2 25.31 -7.38 5.48
N ILE A 3 24.34 -6.81 6.20
CA ILE A 3 24.28 -5.38 6.52
C ILE A 3 25.31 -4.97 7.60
N LEU A 4 25.50 -5.84 8.60
CA LEU A 4 26.50 -5.62 9.65
C LEU A 4 27.91 -5.65 9.07
N LEU A 5 28.15 -6.56 8.12
CA LEU A 5 29.39 -6.65 7.34
C LEU A 5 29.65 -5.40 6.52
N GLY A 6 28.63 -4.84 5.86
CA GLY A 6 28.76 -3.58 5.11
C GLY A 6 29.11 -2.38 6.01
N LEU A 7 28.49 -2.27 7.18
CA LEU A 7 28.74 -1.17 8.12
C LEU A 7 30.16 -1.27 8.73
N VAL A 8 30.60 -2.49 9.07
CA VAL A 8 31.97 -2.77 9.54
C VAL A 8 33.00 -2.51 8.44
N ALA A 9 32.73 -2.91 7.20
CA ALA A 9 33.61 -2.64 6.07
C ALA A 9 33.74 -1.14 5.76
N GLY A 10 32.63 -0.39 5.85
CA GLY A 10 32.64 1.07 5.70
C GLY A 10 33.49 1.76 6.78
N ILE A 11 33.30 1.38 8.05
CA ILE A 11 34.11 1.92 9.16
C ILE A 11 35.60 1.57 8.97
N ALA A 12 35.92 0.34 8.56
CA ALA A 12 37.30 -0.08 8.30
C ALA A 12 37.96 0.72 7.16
N LEU A 13 37.24 0.95 6.06
CA LEU A 13 37.71 1.78 4.94
C LEU A 13 37.87 3.26 5.33
N PHE A 14 37.00 3.78 6.20
CA PHE A 14 37.12 5.13 6.74
C PHE A 14 38.42 5.28 7.55
N ILE A 15 38.68 4.35 8.48
CA ILE A 15 39.88 4.35 9.32
C ILE A 15 41.15 4.22 8.46
N HIS A 16 41.12 3.38 7.43
CA HIS A 16 42.25 3.19 6.52
C HIS A 16 42.55 4.46 5.70
N SER A 17 41.53 5.06 5.06
CA SER A 17 41.71 6.30 4.28
C SER A 17 42.10 7.50 5.15
N TYR A 18 41.62 7.55 6.39
CA TYR A 18 41.98 8.61 7.35
C TYR A 18 43.46 8.51 7.74
N ARG A 19 43.96 7.29 7.98
CA ARG A 19 45.38 7.03 8.27
C ARG A 19 46.30 7.29 7.07
N SER A 20 45.82 7.08 5.85
CA SER A 20 46.62 7.28 4.63
C SER A 20 46.64 8.73 4.13
N GLY A 21 45.97 9.67 4.79
CA GLY A 21 45.93 11.08 4.40
C GLY A 21 45.15 11.36 3.11
N ILE A 22 44.38 10.38 2.60
CA ILE A 22 43.62 10.51 1.36
C ILE A 22 42.28 11.17 1.71
N THR A 23 42.23 12.49 1.58
CA THR A 23 41.06 13.32 1.92
C THR A 23 39.77 12.83 1.24
N TRP A 24 39.83 12.50 -0.07
CA TRP A 24 38.69 11.97 -0.81
C TRP A 24 38.19 10.60 -0.32
N GLY A 25 39.07 9.74 0.17
CA GLY A 25 38.71 8.42 0.69
C GLY A 25 37.89 8.51 1.99
N THR A 26 38.21 9.48 2.85
CA THR A 26 37.44 9.74 4.08
C THR A 26 36.03 10.25 3.78
N VAL A 27 35.89 11.14 2.78
CA VAL A 27 34.59 11.69 2.35
C VAL A 27 33.70 10.59 1.76
N LEU A 28 34.24 9.76 0.86
CA LEU A 28 33.48 8.66 0.25
C LEU A 28 33.03 7.62 1.26
N SER A 29 33.89 7.30 2.25
CA SER A 29 33.53 6.33 3.28
C SER A 29 32.50 6.88 4.28
N ALA A 30 32.59 8.16 4.65
CA ALA A 30 31.55 8.84 5.44
C ALA A 30 30.21 8.86 4.68
N LEU A 31 30.22 9.12 3.37
CA LEU A 31 29.01 9.08 2.55
C LEU A 31 28.41 7.66 2.49
N TYR A 32 29.25 6.64 2.31
CA TYR A 32 28.82 5.24 2.29
C TYR A 32 28.18 4.81 3.62
N THR A 33 28.79 5.15 4.75
CA THR A 33 28.24 4.82 6.08
C THR A 33 26.91 5.53 6.34
N LEU A 34 26.76 6.80 5.93
CA LEU A 34 25.49 7.53 6.00
C LEU A 34 24.41 6.89 5.14
N ILE A 35 24.74 6.46 3.92
CA ILE A 35 23.81 5.77 3.00
C ILE A 35 23.37 4.43 3.62
N VAL A 36 24.31 3.63 4.12
CA VAL A 36 24.01 2.33 4.76
C VAL A 36 23.15 2.53 6.01
N TRP A 37 23.47 3.50 6.86
CA TRP A 37 22.68 3.81 8.05
C TRP A 37 21.25 4.27 7.72
N SER A 38 21.12 5.15 6.72
CA SER A 38 19.83 5.58 6.16
C SER A 38 18.99 4.40 5.67
N LEU A 39 19.57 3.52 4.85
CA LEU A 39 18.94 2.29 4.36
C LEU A 39 18.52 1.37 5.51
N CYS A 40 19.36 1.19 6.54
CA CYS A 40 19.05 0.39 7.71
C CYS A 40 17.84 0.94 8.47
N ARG A 41 17.77 2.27 8.63
CA ARG A 41 16.66 2.91 9.33
C ARG A 41 15.33 2.71 8.59
N VAL A 42 15.34 2.83 7.26
CA VAL A 42 14.13 2.57 6.45
C VAL A 42 13.74 1.09 6.51
N LEU A 43 14.70 0.18 6.33
CA LEU A 43 14.44 -1.26 6.33
C LEU A 43 13.95 -1.76 7.69
N SER A 44 14.56 -1.30 8.79
CA SER A 44 14.12 -1.64 10.15
C SER A 44 12.72 -1.14 10.42
N HIS A 45 12.33 0.04 9.96
CA HIS A 45 10.96 0.53 10.12
C HIS A 45 9.94 -0.36 9.38
N VAL A 46 10.26 -0.80 8.16
CA VAL A 46 9.40 -1.68 7.37
C VAL A 46 9.28 -3.06 8.04
N VAL A 47 10.40 -3.63 8.47
CA VAL A 47 10.44 -4.95 9.13
C VAL A 47 9.73 -4.91 10.47
N VAL A 48 10.07 -3.96 11.34
CA VAL A 48 9.44 -3.82 12.67
C VAL A 48 7.95 -3.57 12.53
N ALA A 49 7.50 -2.75 11.58
CA ALA A 49 6.08 -2.54 11.33
C ALA A 49 5.38 -3.84 10.88
N ALA A 50 5.98 -4.59 9.96
CA ALA A 50 5.41 -5.84 9.45
C ALA A 50 5.36 -6.97 10.48
N PHE A 51 6.30 -7.00 11.43
CA PHE A 51 6.34 -7.98 12.52
C PHE A 51 5.74 -7.47 13.83
N SER A 52 5.22 -6.24 13.87
CA SER A 52 4.49 -5.73 15.03
C SER A 52 3.18 -6.51 15.21
N SER A 53 2.75 -6.69 16.46
CA SER A 53 1.47 -7.32 16.81
C SER A 53 0.26 -6.60 16.21
N ALA A 54 0.42 -5.35 15.77
CA ALA A 54 -0.59 -4.52 15.12
C ALA A 54 -0.50 -4.51 13.58
N GLY A 55 0.61 -4.96 12.98
CA GLY A 55 0.89 -4.88 11.55
C GLY A 55 0.42 -6.06 10.70
N TRP A 56 -0.44 -6.94 11.22
CA TRP A 56 -0.97 -8.04 10.42
C TRP A 56 -2.09 -7.54 9.48
N LEU A 57 -2.04 -7.95 8.21
CA LEU A 57 -3.16 -7.77 7.27
C LEU A 57 -4.23 -8.84 7.49
N MET A 58 -3.79 -10.06 7.78
CA MET A 58 -4.66 -11.21 7.99
C MET A 58 -4.15 -12.05 9.17
N ARG A 59 -5.08 -12.49 10.02
CA ARG A 59 -4.82 -13.44 11.11
C ARG A 59 -5.77 -14.62 10.97
N LEU A 60 -5.20 -15.82 10.95
CA LEU A 60 -5.97 -17.07 10.94
C LEU A 60 -6.21 -17.49 12.40
N GLY A 61 -7.46 -17.83 12.72
CA GLY A 61 -7.87 -18.34 14.02
C GLY A 61 -8.67 -19.64 13.89
N PRO A 62 -9.02 -20.28 15.02
CA PRO A 62 -9.81 -21.52 15.00
C PRO A 62 -11.20 -21.30 14.38
N ASP A 63 -11.83 -20.16 14.63
CA ASP A 63 -13.21 -19.89 14.20
C ASP A 63 -13.31 -19.22 12.82
N GLY A 64 -12.20 -18.71 12.29
CA GLY A 64 -12.21 -17.97 11.04
C GLY A 64 -10.96 -17.14 10.77
N ILE A 65 -11.11 -16.20 9.85
CA ILE A 65 -10.10 -15.24 9.43
C ILE A 65 -10.47 -13.85 9.95
N LEU A 66 -9.50 -13.17 10.54
CA LEU A 66 -9.58 -11.75 10.84
C LEU A 66 -8.80 -10.99 9.77
N LEU A 67 -9.45 -10.04 9.10
CA LEU A 67 -8.86 -9.24 8.02
C LEU A 67 -8.87 -7.77 8.40
N LYS A 68 -7.71 -7.11 8.31
CA LYS A 68 -7.66 -5.65 8.31
C LYS A 68 -7.84 -5.13 6.90
N PHE A 69 -8.51 -4.00 6.76
CA PHE A 69 -8.59 -3.30 5.48
C PHE A 69 -7.35 -2.46 5.19
N ARG A 70 -6.52 -2.17 6.21
CA ARG A 70 -5.25 -1.46 6.08
C ARG A 70 -4.05 -2.39 6.25
N SER A 71 -3.01 -2.10 5.46
CA SER A 71 -1.71 -2.80 5.48
C SER A 71 -0.85 -2.34 6.67
N TYR A 72 0.24 -3.08 6.95
CA TYR A 72 1.26 -2.71 7.95
C TYR A 72 1.95 -1.37 7.64
N LEU A 73 1.83 -0.89 6.40
CA LEU A 73 2.27 0.43 5.98
C LEU A 73 1.47 1.57 6.65
N HIS A 74 0.34 1.25 7.30
CA HIS A 74 -0.46 2.16 8.11
C HIS A 74 -0.24 2.01 9.63
N ALA A 75 0.91 1.48 10.06
CA ALA A 75 1.26 1.31 11.49
C ALA A 75 1.15 2.60 12.33
N ASP A 76 1.07 3.77 11.67
CA ASP A 76 0.88 5.09 12.29
C ASP A 76 -0.58 5.42 12.66
N SER A 77 -1.54 4.55 12.33
CA SER A 77 -2.94 4.71 12.74
C SER A 77 -3.08 4.30 14.21
N PRO A 78 -3.88 5.02 15.03
CA PRO A 78 -4.04 4.68 16.45
C PRO A 78 -4.52 3.22 16.61
N GLU A 79 -3.96 2.50 17.60
CA GLU A 79 -4.24 1.09 17.90
C GLU A 79 -5.74 0.77 18.12
N GLN A 80 -6.55 1.81 18.36
CA GLN A 80 -7.99 1.76 18.60
C GLN A 80 -8.85 1.69 17.32
N ASP A 81 -8.31 1.34 16.16
CA ASP A 81 -9.10 1.15 14.93
C ASP A 81 -9.53 -0.34 14.80
N PRO A 82 -10.71 -0.77 15.34
CA PRO A 82 -11.25 -2.11 15.19
C PRO A 82 -11.86 -2.31 13.80
N VAL A 83 -11.29 -1.72 12.75
CA VAL A 83 -11.77 -1.93 11.38
C VAL A 83 -11.16 -3.23 10.87
N ALA A 84 -11.61 -4.32 11.48
CA ALA A 84 -11.28 -5.68 11.13
C ALA A 84 -12.55 -6.42 10.75
N LEU A 85 -12.56 -7.00 9.55
CA LEU A 85 -13.60 -7.91 9.13
C LEU A 85 -13.29 -9.29 9.72
N ARG A 86 -14.19 -9.80 10.56
CA ARG A 86 -14.16 -11.20 11.01
C ARG A 86 -15.01 -12.03 10.06
N LEU A 87 -14.37 -12.94 9.34
CA LEU A 87 -15.03 -13.95 8.51
C LEU A 87 -14.90 -15.29 9.20
N ARG A 88 -16.01 -15.99 9.43
CA ARG A 88 -15.98 -17.38 9.87
C ARG A 88 -15.56 -18.28 8.70
N TRP A 89 -15.08 -19.49 8.99
CA TRP A 89 -14.79 -20.45 7.94
C TRP A 89 -16.02 -20.77 7.07
N ALA A 90 -17.22 -20.82 7.67
CA ALA A 90 -18.48 -21.00 6.95
C ALA A 90 -18.86 -19.83 6.04
N ASP A 91 -18.34 -18.63 6.32
CA ASP A 91 -18.59 -17.43 5.50
C ASP A 91 -17.79 -17.47 4.18
N ILE A 92 -16.78 -18.35 4.09
CA ILE A 92 -15.90 -18.53 2.94
C ILE A 92 -16.32 -19.80 2.20
N SER A 93 -16.82 -19.63 0.98
CA SER A 93 -17.17 -20.76 0.11
C SER A 93 -15.94 -21.39 -0.55
N GLU A 94 -14.96 -20.57 -0.90
CA GLU A 94 -13.75 -20.97 -1.60
C GLU A 94 -12.64 -19.94 -1.40
N ALA A 95 -11.40 -20.38 -1.35
CA ALA A 95 -10.22 -19.53 -1.33
C ALA A 95 -9.20 -19.98 -2.39
N TYR A 96 -8.48 -19.04 -3.00
CA TYR A 96 -7.39 -19.40 -3.92
C TYR A 96 -6.35 -18.31 -4.05
N LEU A 97 -5.13 -18.71 -4.43
CA LEU A 97 -4.07 -17.79 -4.77
C LEU A 97 -4.15 -17.44 -6.25
N GLN A 98 -4.07 -16.15 -6.56
CA GLN A 98 -4.08 -15.62 -7.92
C GLN A 98 -2.80 -14.85 -8.18
N ARG A 99 -2.09 -15.22 -9.23
CA ARG A 99 -0.91 -14.52 -9.74
C ARG A 99 -1.32 -13.70 -10.96
N GLU A 100 -1.06 -12.40 -10.93
CA GLU A 100 -1.24 -11.54 -12.10
C GLU A 100 0.10 -11.00 -12.59
N CYS A 101 0.33 -11.14 -13.89
CA CYS A 101 1.48 -10.58 -14.58
C CYS A 101 1.00 -9.49 -15.54
N TYR A 102 1.41 -8.25 -15.33
CA TYR A 102 1.07 -7.13 -16.22
C TYR A 102 2.29 -6.76 -17.06
N THR A 103 2.09 -6.64 -18.37
CA THR A 103 3.07 -6.04 -19.26
C THR A 103 2.59 -4.64 -19.62
N THR A 104 3.42 -3.64 -19.34
CA THR A 104 3.19 -2.25 -19.75
C THR A 104 4.41 -1.74 -20.52
N THR A 105 4.19 -1.06 -21.63
CA THR A 105 5.29 -0.52 -22.46
C THR A 105 5.46 0.97 -22.19
N ASP A 106 6.34 1.35 -21.29
CA ASP A 106 6.60 2.76 -21.04
C ASP A 106 7.54 3.36 -22.11
N SER A 107 7.77 4.68 -22.07
CA SER A 107 8.83 5.32 -22.87
C SER A 107 10.20 4.66 -22.69
N ASP A 108 10.42 4.07 -21.50
CA ASP A 108 11.64 3.36 -21.11
C ASP A 108 11.63 1.87 -21.51
N GLY A 109 10.63 1.42 -22.27
CA GLY A 109 10.49 0.03 -22.73
C GLY A 109 9.48 -0.82 -21.95
N LYS A 110 9.50 -2.13 -22.19
CA LYS A 110 8.56 -3.09 -21.57
C LYS A 110 8.88 -3.34 -20.11
N ARG A 111 7.98 -2.94 -19.21
CA ARG A 111 8.00 -3.29 -17.78
C ARG A 111 7.04 -4.45 -17.53
N GLN A 112 7.52 -5.47 -16.85
CA GLN A 112 6.70 -6.59 -16.36
C GLN A 112 6.51 -6.45 -14.85
N LEU A 113 5.26 -6.33 -14.41
CA LEU A 113 4.87 -6.28 -13.01
C LEU A 113 4.24 -7.62 -12.62
N ARG A 114 4.66 -8.20 -11.50
CA ARG A 114 4.11 -9.46 -10.98
C ARG A 114 3.47 -9.20 -9.61
N ARG A 115 2.20 -9.55 -9.47
CA ARG A 115 1.43 -9.37 -8.23
C ARG A 115 0.78 -10.69 -7.80
N TRP A 116 0.59 -10.83 -6.51
CA TRP A 116 0.01 -12.02 -5.89
C TRP A 116 -1.16 -11.63 -4.99
N PHE A 117 -2.25 -12.36 -5.15
CA PHE A 117 -3.50 -12.10 -4.48
C PHE A 117 -3.98 -13.35 -3.77
N LEU A 118 -4.57 -13.17 -2.60
CA LEU A 118 -5.47 -14.16 -2.02
C LEU A 118 -6.89 -13.71 -2.34
N VAL A 119 -7.66 -14.57 -3.00
CA VAL A 119 -9.07 -14.34 -3.29
C VAL A 119 -9.89 -15.22 -2.39
N LEU A 120 -10.86 -14.60 -1.71
CA LEU A 120 -11.86 -15.26 -0.87
C LEU A 120 -13.23 -15.06 -1.51
N LYS A 121 -13.85 -16.16 -1.91
CA LYS A 121 -15.23 -16.17 -2.38
C LYS A 121 -16.16 -16.31 -1.18
N LEU A 122 -16.83 -15.24 -0.84
CA LEU A 122 -17.76 -15.16 0.27
C LEU A 122 -19.07 -15.87 -0.08
N ASN A 123 -19.72 -16.45 0.93
CA ASN A 123 -21.04 -17.04 0.77
C ASN A 123 -22.12 -15.98 1.02
N PRO A 124 -22.89 -15.56 0.00
CA PRO A 124 -23.89 -14.51 0.15
C PRO A 124 -25.04 -14.91 1.11
N ARG A 125 -25.18 -16.20 1.43
CA ARG A 125 -26.15 -16.67 2.44
C ARG A 125 -25.79 -16.25 3.87
N TYR A 126 -24.51 -16.07 4.15
CA TYR A 126 -23.99 -15.80 5.49
C TYR A 126 -23.38 -14.42 5.65
N VAL A 127 -22.94 -13.82 4.55
CA VAL A 127 -22.28 -12.51 4.55
C VAL A 127 -23.11 -11.52 3.76
N ASP A 128 -23.50 -10.43 4.43
CA ASP A 128 -24.01 -9.24 3.76
C ASP A 128 -22.85 -8.50 3.07
N THR A 129 -22.63 -8.81 1.80
CA THR A 129 -21.54 -8.23 1.00
C THR A 129 -21.73 -6.72 0.78
N ALA A 130 -22.96 -6.21 0.80
CA ALA A 130 -23.23 -4.77 0.72
C ALA A 130 -22.72 -4.05 1.96
N LYS A 131 -22.95 -4.62 3.14
CA LYS A 131 -22.39 -4.09 4.40
C LYS A 131 -20.87 -4.15 4.44
N VAL A 132 -20.25 -5.22 3.95
CA VAL A 132 -18.78 -5.29 3.90
C VAL A 132 -18.21 -4.26 2.92
N LYS A 133 -18.85 -4.07 1.76
CA LYS A 133 -18.49 -3.02 0.79
C LYS A 133 -18.61 -1.62 1.38
N SER A 134 -19.67 -1.33 2.14
CA SER A 134 -19.83 -0.02 2.77
C SER A 134 -18.77 0.23 3.84
N LEU A 135 -18.43 -0.77 4.64
CA LEU A 135 -17.34 -0.69 5.62
C LEU A 135 -15.99 -0.45 4.94
N LEU A 136 -15.72 -1.15 3.84
CA LEU A 136 -14.50 -0.96 3.05
C LEU A 136 -14.46 0.44 2.43
N ALA A 137 -15.57 0.94 1.89
CA ALA A 137 -15.66 2.28 1.32
C ALA A 137 -15.45 3.37 2.38
N PHE A 138 -16.08 3.23 3.55
CA PHE A 138 -15.88 4.12 4.69
C PHE A 138 -14.42 4.16 5.13
N GLU A 139 -13.78 2.99 5.22
CA GLU A 139 -12.38 2.90 5.60
C GLU A 139 -11.44 3.49 4.55
N ASN A 140 -11.74 3.29 3.27
CA ASN A 140 -11.00 3.86 2.15
C ASN A 140 -11.05 5.39 2.09
N GLN A 141 -12.05 6.02 2.73
CA GLN A 141 -12.19 7.47 2.83
C GLN A 141 -11.45 8.04 4.05
N ARG A 142 -11.14 7.23 5.07
CA ARG A 142 -10.44 7.68 6.28
C ARG A 142 -8.98 8.00 5.97
N ARG A 143 -8.54 9.19 6.39
CA ARG A 143 -7.14 9.61 6.35
C ARG A 143 -6.43 9.24 7.65
N PRO A 144 -5.12 8.90 7.66
CA PRO A 144 -4.35 8.66 8.85
C PRO A 144 -4.11 9.99 9.58
N ALA A 145 -3.85 9.93 10.88
CA ALA A 145 -3.79 11.11 11.75
C ALA A 145 -2.81 12.21 11.28
N HIS A 146 -1.71 11.86 10.61
CA HIS A 146 -0.70 12.83 10.15
C HIS A 146 -1.18 13.79 9.04
N PHE A 147 -2.34 13.55 8.41
CA PHE A 147 -2.93 14.44 7.40
C PHE A 147 -3.37 15.78 7.99
N ARG A 148 -3.56 15.85 9.31
CA ARG A 148 -3.87 17.11 9.98
C ARG A 148 -2.80 18.17 9.75
N VAL A 149 -1.52 17.80 9.57
CA VAL A 149 -0.47 18.78 9.23
C VAL A 149 -0.69 19.40 7.86
N ASP A 150 -1.16 18.63 6.88
CA ASP A 150 -1.40 19.13 5.53
C ASP A 150 -2.74 19.87 5.44
N ASP A 151 -3.76 19.42 6.17
CA ASP A 151 -5.01 20.15 6.34
C ASP A 151 -4.77 21.51 7.03
N LEU A 152 -3.99 21.55 8.11
CA LEU A 152 -3.59 22.80 8.78
C LEU A 152 -2.73 23.72 7.88
N LYS A 153 -1.90 23.16 6.99
CA LYS A 153 -1.19 23.98 5.99
C LYS A 153 -2.14 24.55 4.96
N HIS A 154 -3.15 23.79 4.55
CA HIS A 154 -4.18 24.25 3.64
C HIS A 154 -5.01 25.37 4.30
N GLU A 155 -5.43 25.18 5.55
CA GLU A 155 -6.08 26.21 6.37
C GLU A 155 -5.19 27.46 6.50
N LEU A 156 -3.90 27.30 6.78
CA LEU A 156 -2.94 28.41 6.82
C LEU A 156 -2.87 29.16 5.49
N PHE A 157 -2.90 28.44 4.37
CA PHE A 157 -2.92 29.02 3.03
C PHE A 157 -4.22 29.81 2.79
N ILE A 158 -5.38 29.24 3.13
CA ILE A 158 -6.68 29.90 3.00
C ILE A 158 -6.76 31.14 3.91
N ALA A 159 -6.32 31.05 5.17
CA ALA A 159 -6.28 32.15 6.13
C ALA A 159 -5.39 33.30 5.63
N ARG A 160 -4.21 32.99 5.07
CA ARG A 160 -3.34 33.99 4.42
C ARG A 160 -4.01 34.64 3.21
N LYS A 161 -4.65 33.84 2.35
CA LYS A 161 -5.37 34.33 1.17
C LYS A 161 -6.53 35.26 1.55
N LYS A 162 -7.21 34.97 2.67
CA LYS A 162 -8.31 35.77 3.23
C LYS A 162 -7.85 36.97 4.09
N LYS A 163 -6.53 37.17 4.26
CA LYS A 163 -5.96 38.19 5.16
C LYS A 163 -6.53 38.13 6.59
N ALA A 164 -6.67 36.91 7.11
CA ALA A 164 -7.14 36.66 8.46
C ALA A 164 -6.25 37.36 9.52
N PRO A 165 -6.77 37.64 10.74
CA PRO A 165 -6.02 38.27 11.81
C PRO A 165 -4.71 37.54 12.14
N GLY A 166 -3.66 38.29 12.49
CA GLY A 166 -2.34 37.73 12.80
C GLY A 166 -2.35 36.65 13.89
N ALA A 167 -3.24 36.78 14.87
CA ALA A 167 -3.43 35.80 15.94
C ALA A 167 -3.95 34.44 15.44
N GLU A 168 -4.83 34.42 14.42
CA GLU A 168 -5.34 33.20 13.82
C GLU A 168 -4.24 32.46 13.06
N ILE A 169 -3.43 33.20 12.30
CA ILE A 169 -2.26 32.67 11.57
C ILE A 169 -1.22 32.08 12.55
N GLU A 170 -0.97 32.76 13.66
CA GLU A 170 -0.12 32.29 14.78
C GLU A 170 -0.64 30.98 15.39
N ASN A 171 -1.94 30.90 15.65
CA ASN A 171 -2.57 29.71 16.23
C ASN A 171 -2.46 28.50 15.29
N ILE A 172 -2.71 28.68 13.99
CA ILE A 172 -2.55 27.61 13.00
C ILE A 172 -1.08 27.16 12.92
N LYS A 173 -0.11 28.10 12.95
CA LYS A 173 1.32 27.75 12.98
C LYS A 173 1.69 26.93 14.22
N LYS A 174 1.22 27.33 15.40
CA LYS A 174 1.45 26.59 16.66
C LYS A 174 0.83 25.20 16.60
N ALA A 175 -0.37 25.06 16.06
CA ALA A 175 -1.01 23.77 15.83
C ALA A 175 -0.18 22.88 14.89
N ILE A 176 0.38 23.42 13.80
CA ILE A 176 1.27 22.68 12.90
C ILE A 176 2.52 22.18 13.63
N VAL A 177 3.13 23.01 14.48
CA VAL A 177 4.35 22.63 15.23
C VAL A 177 4.03 21.53 16.25
N LEU A 178 2.94 21.67 17.00
CA LEU A 178 2.47 20.67 17.95
C LEU A 178 2.16 19.34 17.26
N GLU A 179 1.50 19.38 16.11
CA GLU A 179 1.15 18.16 15.39
C GLU A 179 2.39 17.49 14.77
N LYS A 180 3.40 18.28 14.35
CA LYS A 180 4.70 17.74 13.93
C LYS A 180 5.49 17.13 15.09
N SER A 181 5.45 17.73 16.28
CA SER A 181 6.19 17.22 17.45
C SER A 181 5.59 15.93 18.00
N ARG A 182 4.30 15.67 17.77
CA ARG A 182 3.65 14.39 18.04
C ARG A 182 4.10 13.25 17.13
N HIS A 183 4.70 13.56 15.97
CA HIS A 183 5.12 12.56 14.97
C HIS A 183 6.56 12.79 14.45
N PRO A 184 7.59 12.72 15.32
CA PRO A 184 8.97 13.00 14.93
C PRO A 184 9.53 11.89 14.00
N GLY A 185 10.13 12.30 12.88
CA GLY A 185 10.91 11.42 12.00
C GLY A 185 10.12 10.57 10.99
N ARG A 186 8.81 10.80 10.82
CA ARG A 186 7.97 10.01 9.90
C ARG A 186 7.87 10.67 8.52
N SER A 187 8.31 9.95 7.49
CA SER A 187 8.38 10.44 6.11
C SER A 187 6.98 10.69 5.53
N ARG A 188 6.73 11.93 5.09
CA ARG A 188 5.45 12.47 4.56
C ARG A 188 4.85 11.76 3.33
N LYS A 189 5.54 10.80 2.72
CA LYS A 189 5.19 10.31 1.37
C LYS A 189 4.86 8.83 1.29
N MET A 190 5.13 8.05 2.34
CA MET A 190 5.11 6.61 2.20
C MET A 190 3.74 6.04 2.63
N TYR A 191 2.95 5.69 1.60
CA TYR A 191 1.94 4.63 1.62
C TYR A 191 0.56 4.90 2.25
N PHE A 192 0.05 6.13 2.27
CA PHE A 192 -1.37 6.35 2.61
C PHE A 192 -2.35 5.63 1.67
N ARG A 193 -1.92 5.31 0.45
CA ARG A 193 -2.81 4.81 -0.61
C ARG A 193 -2.78 3.29 -0.77
N ASP A 194 -2.09 2.56 0.11
CA ASP A 194 -2.07 1.10 0.05
C ASP A 194 -3.42 0.55 0.55
N ARG A 195 -4.27 0.19 -0.41
CA ARG A 195 -5.58 -0.44 -0.18
C ARG A 195 -5.46 -1.91 -0.51
N PRO A 196 -5.02 -2.74 0.47
CA PRO A 196 -4.71 -4.14 0.23
C PRO A 196 -5.96 -4.98 -0.02
N VAL A 197 -7.16 -4.54 0.37
CA VAL A 197 -8.41 -5.31 0.28
C VAL A 197 -9.41 -4.62 -0.66
N VAL A 198 -9.95 -5.36 -1.63
CA VAL A 198 -10.86 -4.85 -2.67
C VAL A 198 -11.90 -5.91 -3.04
N PHE A 199 -13.11 -5.50 -3.43
CA PHE A 199 -14.08 -6.39 -4.09
C PHE A 199 -13.88 -6.35 -5.60
N VAL A 200 -13.72 -7.52 -6.23
CA VAL A 200 -13.62 -7.65 -7.70
C VAL A 200 -14.98 -8.03 -8.30
N ASP A 201 -15.64 -9.01 -7.69
CA ASP A 201 -17.00 -9.45 -8.00
C ASP A 201 -17.89 -9.24 -6.75
N PRO A 202 -19.24 -9.33 -6.86
CA PRO A 202 -20.15 -9.11 -5.73
C PRO A 202 -19.78 -9.86 -4.44
N ASP A 203 -19.27 -11.09 -4.60
CA ASP A 203 -18.94 -11.99 -3.50
C ASP A 203 -17.45 -12.32 -3.44
N GLN A 204 -16.59 -11.68 -4.23
CA GLN A 204 -15.15 -11.98 -4.22
C GLN A 204 -14.37 -10.85 -3.56
N LEU A 205 -13.87 -11.16 -2.37
CA LEU A 205 -12.95 -10.31 -1.64
C LEU A 205 -11.52 -10.70 -2.01
N ARG A 206 -10.78 -9.74 -2.53
CA ARG A 206 -9.42 -9.91 -2.98
C ARG A 206 -8.48 -9.14 -2.07
N MET A 207 -7.38 -9.77 -1.69
CA MET A 207 -6.34 -9.13 -0.90
C MET A 207 -4.95 -9.26 -1.52
N GLU A 208 -4.16 -8.20 -1.42
CA GLU A 208 -2.77 -8.14 -1.86
C GLU A 208 -1.86 -7.74 -0.70
N TRP A 209 -0.67 -8.34 -0.67
CA TRP A 209 0.41 -7.91 0.19
C TRP A 209 1.43 -7.09 -0.61
N THR A 210 1.57 -5.82 -0.26
CA THR A 210 2.58 -4.94 -0.86
C THR A 210 3.93 -5.17 -0.15
N HIS A 211 5.00 -5.40 -0.90
CA HIS A 211 6.40 -5.64 -0.48
C HIS A 211 6.69 -6.91 0.36
N ILE A 212 5.93 -7.18 1.43
CA ILE A 212 6.15 -8.32 2.33
C ILE A 212 4.99 -9.30 2.18
N THR A 213 5.24 -10.43 1.52
CA THR A 213 4.22 -11.46 1.26
C THR A 213 4.32 -12.61 2.26
N PRO A 214 3.20 -13.20 2.70
CA PRO A 214 3.23 -14.41 3.50
C PRO A 214 3.81 -15.57 2.68
N GLY A 215 4.40 -16.55 3.36
CA GLY A 215 4.85 -17.78 2.72
C GLY A 215 3.68 -18.52 2.07
N LYS A 216 3.54 -18.41 0.74
CA LYS A 216 2.39 -18.89 -0.04
C LYS A 216 2.04 -20.35 0.22
N ARG A 217 3.05 -21.22 0.24
CA ARG A 217 2.91 -22.65 0.53
C ARG A 217 2.29 -22.88 1.91
N ARG A 218 2.80 -22.19 2.93
CA ARG A 218 2.32 -22.30 4.30
C ARG A 218 0.91 -21.73 4.45
N LEU A 219 0.65 -20.58 3.83
CA LEU A 219 -0.68 -19.97 3.81
C LEU A 219 -1.70 -20.93 3.18
N ARG A 220 -1.38 -21.50 2.02
CA ARG A 220 -2.23 -22.47 1.34
C ARG A 220 -2.52 -23.70 2.21
N GLN A 221 -1.49 -24.30 2.80
CA GLN A 221 -1.66 -25.42 3.73
C GLN A 221 -2.59 -25.07 4.89
N LEU A 222 -2.47 -23.87 5.47
CA LEU A 222 -3.32 -23.45 6.58
C LEU A 222 -4.78 -23.20 6.15
N LEU A 223 -5.00 -22.73 4.91
CA LEU A 223 -6.34 -22.56 4.35
C LEU A 223 -6.98 -23.92 3.99
N GLU A 224 -6.22 -24.83 3.40
CA GLU A 224 -6.69 -26.18 3.02
C GLU A 224 -7.20 -26.98 4.22
N LEU A 225 -6.67 -26.73 5.42
CA LEU A 225 -7.14 -27.35 6.66
C LEU A 225 -8.52 -26.87 7.12
N ARG A 226 -9.04 -25.76 6.58
CA ARG A 226 -10.17 -25.02 7.17
C ARG A 226 -11.25 -24.62 6.18
N THR A 227 -10.91 -24.50 4.91
CA THR A 227 -11.83 -24.11 3.83
C THR A 227 -11.50 -24.87 2.56
N ARG A 228 -12.44 -24.90 1.62
CA ARG A 228 -12.16 -25.36 0.26
C ARG A 228 -11.17 -24.40 -0.40
N VAL A 229 -10.07 -24.95 -0.90
CA VAL A 229 -9.04 -24.20 -1.63
C VAL A 229 -9.03 -24.66 -3.09
N ALA A 230 -9.24 -23.74 -4.02
CA ALA A 230 -9.13 -24.03 -5.46
C ALA A 230 -7.67 -24.03 -5.90
N GLY A 231 -7.40 -24.50 -7.13
CA GLY A 231 -6.08 -24.42 -7.74
C GLY A 231 -5.55 -22.98 -7.82
N ASP A 232 -4.23 -22.84 -7.88
CA ASP A 232 -3.61 -21.53 -8.10
C ASP A 232 -3.99 -21.03 -9.51
N HIS A 233 -4.46 -19.79 -9.59
CA HIS A 233 -4.83 -19.17 -10.86
C HIS A 233 -3.69 -18.26 -11.33
N GLN A 234 -3.36 -18.32 -12.61
CA GLN A 234 -2.46 -17.37 -13.24
C GLN A 234 -3.21 -16.59 -14.32
N GLN A 235 -3.13 -15.27 -14.24
CA GLN A 235 -3.61 -14.39 -15.29
C GLN A 235 -2.47 -13.54 -15.81
N GLN A 236 -2.44 -13.36 -17.13
CA GLN A 236 -1.47 -12.52 -17.79
C GLN A 236 -2.19 -11.44 -18.57
N PHE A 237 -1.93 -10.21 -18.18
CA PHE A 237 -2.55 -9.01 -18.72
C PHE A 237 -1.53 -8.28 -19.58
N ASP A 238 -1.77 -8.28 -20.88
CA ASP A 238 -1.02 -7.44 -21.81
C ASP A 238 -1.88 -6.21 -22.09
N MET A 239 -1.50 -5.06 -21.52
CA MET A 239 -2.30 -3.83 -21.60
C MET A 239 -2.49 -3.33 -23.04
N GLU A 240 -1.67 -3.79 -23.99
CA GLU A 240 -1.73 -3.43 -25.40
C GLU A 240 -2.65 -4.33 -26.23
N LYS A 241 -3.01 -5.50 -25.71
CA LYS A 241 -3.93 -6.41 -26.39
C LYS A 241 -5.38 -6.10 -26.01
N PRO A 242 -6.33 -6.28 -26.93
CA PRO A 242 -7.74 -6.16 -26.59
C PRO A 242 -8.08 -7.15 -25.46
N MET A 243 -8.60 -6.61 -24.36
CA MET A 243 -9.04 -7.39 -23.20
C MET A 243 -10.53 -7.68 -23.28
N THR A 244 -10.97 -8.75 -22.63
CA THR A 244 -12.40 -8.96 -22.41
C THR A 244 -12.96 -7.90 -21.45
N GLU A 245 -14.27 -7.63 -21.52
CA GLU A 245 -14.92 -6.65 -20.64
C GLU A 245 -14.71 -6.99 -19.14
N LYS A 246 -14.74 -8.27 -18.80
CA LYS A 246 -14.50 -8.74 -17.43
C LYS A 246 -13.07 -8.47 -16.96
N GLU A 247 -12.08 -8.71 -17.83
CA GLU A 247 -10.67 -8.45 -17.55
C GLU A 247 -10.39 -6.95 -17.43
N PHE A 248 -10.95 -6.15 -18.33
CA PHE A 248 -10.85 -4.70 -18.31
C PHE A 248 -11.43 -4.12 -17.01
N ASN A 249 -12.65 -4.51 -16.64
CA ASN A 249 -13.31 -4.02 -15.43
C ASN A 249 -12.56 -4.44 -14.16
N SER A 250 -12.17 -5.71 -14.05
CA SER A 250 -11.37 -6.21 -12.90
C SER A 250 -10.05 -5.45 -12.75
N LEU A 251 -9.34 -5.23 -13.86
CA LEU A 251 -8.08 -4.50 -13.87
C LEU A 251 -8.29 -3.03 -13.51
N LEU A 252 -9.29 -2.38 -14.12
CA LEU A 252 -9.61 -0.99 -13.86
C LEU A 252 -10.02 -0.77 -12.41
N THR A 253 -10.87 -1.64 -11.83
CA THR A 253 -11.22 -1.60 -10.41
C THR A 253 -9.98 -1.74 -9.53
N THR A 254 -9.05 -2.62 -9.88
CA THR A 254 -7.79 -2.79 -9.15
C THR A 254 -6.93 -1.51 -9.20
N LEU A 255 -6.73 -0.93 -10.39
CA LEU A 255 -5.96 0.31 -10.55
C LEU A 255 -6.61 1.50 -9.82
N LEU A 256 -7.94 1.62 -9.93
CA LEU A 256 -8.70 2.67 -9.26
C LEU A 256 -8.65 2.54 -7.75
N SER A 257 -8.75 1.31 -7.22
CA SER A 257 -8.66 1.05 -5.80
C SER A 257 -7.33 1.54 -5.24
N ARG A 258 -6.22 1.36 -5.97
CA ARG A 258 -4.87 1.76 -5.57
C ARG A 258 -4.51 3.21 -5.84
N ASP A 259 -5.44 3.96 -6.44
CA ASP A 259 -5.22 5.32 -6.92
C ASP A 259 -4.04 5.42 -7.92
N GLU A 260 -3.78 4.32 -8.64
CA GLU A 260 -2.87 4.19 -9.80
C GLU A 260 -3.50 4.89 -11.02
N SER A 261 -3.76 6.19 -10.85
CA SER A 261 -4.57 7.01 -11.76
C SER A 261 -3.94 7.11 -13.15
N MET A 262 -2.61 7.10 -13.21
CA MET A 262 -1.87 7.17 -14.46
C MET A 262 -1.97 5.86 -15.25
N GLU A 263 -1.81 4.70 -14.60
CA GLU A 263 -2.03 3.41 -15.23
C GLU A 263 -3.50 3.22 -15.63
N ALA A 264 -4.45 3.66 -14.79
CA ALA A 264 -5.88 3.57 -15.10
C ALA A 264 -6.23 4.40 -16.35
N VAL A 265 -5.76 5.65 -16.42
CA VAL A 265 -5.95 6.52 -17.59
C VAL A 265 -5.35 5.85 -18.82
N ARG A 266 -4.13 5.31 -18.70
CA ARG A 266 -3.46 4.63 -19.79
C ARG A 266 -4.24 3.40 -20.28
N LEU A 267 -4.74 2.57 -19.37
CA LEU A 267 -5.55 1.39 -19.70
C LEU A 267 -6.81 1.80 -20.47
N VAL A 268 -7.53 2.81 -19.97
CA VAL A 268 -8.74 3.34 -20.61
C VAL A 268 -8.45 3.89 -22.01
N LYS A 269 -7.33 4.62 -22.18
CA LYS A 269 -6.91 5.11 -23.51
C LYS A 269 -6.65 3.96 -24.49
N LEU A 270 -5.94 2.93 -24.06
CA LEU A 270 -5.58 1.79 -24.91
C LEU A 270 -6.79 0.95 -25.31
N GLN A 271 -7.69 0.68 -24.35
CA GLN A 271 -8.81 -0.25 -24.57
C GLN A 271 -10.04 0.43 -25.18
N LEU A 272 -10.31 1.70 -24.83
CA LEU A 272 -11.48 2.44 -25.33
C LEU A 272 -11.13 3.45 -26.44
N GLY A 273 -9.84 3.58 -26.83
CA GLY A 273 -9.40 4.52 -27.87
C GLY A 273 -9.60 6.00 -27.51
N LEU A 274 -9.78 6.33 -26.23
CA LEU A 274 -10.03 7.68 -25.76
C LEU A 274 -8.75 8.54 -25.72
N ASP A 275 -8.92 9.85 -25.84
CA ASP A 275 -7.85 10.82 -25.58
C ASP A 275 -7.56 10.92 -24.07
N THR A 276 -6.49 11.61 -23.69
CA THR A 276 -6.10 11.74 -22.27
C THR A 276 -7.19 12.43 -21.43
N THR A 277 -7.91 13.38 -22.03
CA THR A 277 -8.97 14.13 -21.33
C THR A 277 -10.22 13.27 -21.16
N GLY A 278 -10.66 12.59 -22.22
CA GLY A 278 -11.79 11.66 -22.18
C GLY A 278 -11.55 10.49 -21.24
N ALA A 279 -10.35 9.92 -21.21
CA ALA A 279 -10.00 8.85 -20.29
C ALA A 279 -10.01 9.31 -18.81
N ARG A 280 -9.55 10.53 -18.53
CA ARG A 280 -9.65 11.12 -17.18
C ARG A 280 -11.10 11.35 -16.75
N LEU A 281 -11.93 11.89 -17.65
CA LEU A 281 -13.35 12.12 -17.37
C LEU A 281 -14.10 10.80 -17.14
N PHE A 282 -13.77 9.75 -17.90
CA PHE A 282 -14.32 8.42 -17.70
C PHE A 282 -14.00 7.87 -16.30
N ILE A 283 -12.74 7.98 -15.89
CA ILE A 283 -12.29 7.57 -14.54
C ILE A 283 -12.94 8.40 -13.45
N GLU A 284 -13.09 9.71 -13.66
CA GLU A 284 -13.74 10.59 -12.67
C GLU A 284 -15.22 10.23 -12.50
N LYS A 285 -15.92 9.88 -13.59
CA LYS A 285 -17.30 9.39 -13.52
C LYS A 285 -17.43 8.08 -12.74
N LEU A 286 -16.46 7.17 -12.87
CA LEU A 286 -16.45 5.91 -12.12
C LEU A 286 -16.09 6.06 -10.63
N ARG A 287 -15.49 7.20 -10.25
CA ARG A 287 -15.15 7.50 -8.85
C ARG A 287 -16.25 8.22 -8.08
N ARG A 288 -17.24 8.78 -8.79
CA ARG A 288 -18.42 9.44 -8.19
C ARG A 288 -19.51 8.42 -7.90
#